data_AF-A0A1Y0EKV1-F1
#
_entry.id   AF-A0A1Y0EKV1-F1
#
_cell.length_a   1.000
_cell.length_b   1.000
_cell.length_c   1.000
_cell.angle_alpha   90.00
_cell.angle_beta   90.00
_cell.angle_gamma   90.00
#
_symmetry.space_group_name_H-M   'P 1'
#
loop_
_entity.id
_entity.type
_entity.pdbx_description
1 polymer ?
#
loop_
_entity_poly.entity_id
_entity_poly.type
_entity_poly.pdbx_seq_one_letter_code
_entity_poly.pdbx_strand_id
1 'polypeptide(L)'
;MMHPDATTHTNPASSDARATLRLHGLVPCGAWAPGRYASVSHLRDQCAFGLAYEVQADWRTRPHVVYAFVAGEAVLYVGETSAGMAARFAGYRYGNPLVSDTDNRVKLALTRTLQAGGSVAIWATQPQASLSLPDGTVLTVPASKPLEEVLIARIRPELNVKMLAV
;
A
#
# COMPACT_ATOMS: atom_id res chain seq x y z
N MET A 1 28.52 -7.69 47.24
CA MET A 1 28.35 -8.27 45.90
C MET A 1 26.99 -7.80 45.39
N MET A 2 26.96 -6.69 44.66
CA MET A 2 25.73 -6.06 44.17
C MET A 2 25.45 -6.60 42.76
N HIS A 3 24.30 -7.24 42.57
CA HIS A 3 23.76 -7.51 41.24
C HIS A 3 23.18 -6.20 40.67
N PRO A 4 23.54 -5.79 39.45
CA PRO A 4 22.84 -4.69 38.80
C PRO A 4 21.52 -5.21 38.25
N ASP A 5 20.45 -4.46 38.56
CA ASP A 5 19.13 -4.61 37.99
C ASP A 5 19.21 -4.63 36.46
N ALA A 6 18.66 -5.69 35.87
CA ALA A 6 18.40 -5.75 34.44
C ALA A 6 17.28 -4.75 34.14
N THR A 7 17.66 -3.53 33.75
CA THR A 7 16.74 -2.58 33.13
C THR A 7 16.16 -3.23 31.89
N THR A 8 14.93 -3.70 32.01
CA THR A 8 14.12 -4.16 30.91
C THR A 8 13.88 -2.95 30.03
N HIS A 9 14.63 -2.83 28.94
CA HIS A 9 14.31 -1.89 27.88
C HIS A 9 13.01 -2.36 27.24
N THR A 10 11.88 -1.92 27.79
CA THR A 10 10.59 -1.95 27.11
C THR A 10 10.74 -1.10 25.86
N ASN A 11 10.89 -1.76 24.72
CA ASN A 11 10.91 -1.15 23.40
C ASN A 11 9.59 -0.36 23.22
N PRO A 12 9.60 0.97 23.17
CA PRO A 12 8.37 1.73 23.09
C PRO A 12 7.83 1.65 21.65
N ALA A 13 6.56 1.30 21.54
CA ALA A 13 5.71 1.40 20.35
C ALA A 13 6.00 0.42 19.20
N SER A 14 5.30 -0.73 19.22
CA SER A 14 4.65 -1.15 17.97
C SER A 14 3.63 -0.05 17.63
N SER A 15 4.04 0.97 16.87
CA SER A 15 3.09 1.97 16.42
C SER A 15 2.01 1.23 15.63
N ASP A 16 0.75 1.37 16.04
CA ASP A 16 -0.37 0.87 15.24
C ASP A 16 -0.18 1.38 13.81
N ALA A 17 0.07 0.45 12.88
CA ALA A 17 0.39 0.77 11.50
C ALA A 17 -0.78 1.53 10.86
N ARG A 18 -2.02 1.22 11.25
CA ARG A 18 -3.22 1.95 10.81
C ARG A 18 -3.30 3.33 11.44
N ALA A 19 -2.90 3.48 12.70
CA ALA A 19 -2.77 4.82 13.30
C ALA A 19 -1.75 5.67 12.54
N THR A 20 -0.63 5.08 12.10
CA THR A 20 0.35 5.77 11.26
C THR A 20 -0.26 6.20 9.93
N LEU A 21 -1.03 5.34 9.26
CA LEU A 21 -1.75 5.72 8.03
C LEU A 21 -2.72 6.88 8.25
N ARG A 22 -3.52 6.84 9.33
CA ARG A 22 -4.47 7.91 9.69
C ARG A 22 -3.77 9.23 9.98
N LEU A 23 -2.66 9.20 10.73
CA LEU A 23 -1.88 10.39 11.06
C LEU A 23 -1.36 11.10 9.79
N HIS A 24 -1.11 10.34 8.73
CA HIS A 24 -0.67 10.87 7.44
C HIS A 24 -1.83 11.08 6.46
N GLY A 25 -3.07 11.09 6.94
CA GLY A 25 -4.25 11.47 6.18
C GLY A 25 -4.79 10.40 5.24
N LEU A 26 -4.35 9.14 5.35
CA LEU A 26 -4.97 8.06 4.59
C LEU A 26 -6.32 7.69 5.21
N VAL A 27 -7.33 7.57 4.36
CA VAL A 27 -8.69 7.17 4.72
C VAL A 27 -9.10 5.90 4.01
N PRO A 28 -9.91 5.02 4.62
CA PRO A 28 -10.51 3.90 3.90
C PRO A 28 -11.34 4.41 2.72
N CYS A 29 -11.09 3.88 1.53
CA CYS A 29 -11.77 4.30 0.30
C CYS A 29 -12.27 3.14 -0.56
N GLY A 30 -12.02 1.90 -0.14
CA GLY A 30 -12.39 0.72 -0.91
C GLY A 30 -11.91 -0.59 -0.30
N ALA A 31 -12.05 -1.66 -1.07
CA ALA A 31 -11.60 -3.00 -0.71
C ALA A 31 -11.30 -3.86 -1.95
N TRP A 32 -10.45 -4.86 -1.77
CA TRP A 32 -10.29 -5.96 -2.72
C TRP A 32 -11.30 -7.07 -2.43
N ALA A 33 -11.71 -7.78 -3.48
CA ALA A 33 -12.61 -8.91 -3.40
C ALA A 33 -12.22 -9.99 -4.42
N PRO A 34 -12.65 -11.26 -4.20
CA PRO A 34 -12.61 -12.28 -5.24
C PRO A 34 -13.37 -11.81 -6.47
N GLY A 35 -12.82 -12.08 -7.64
CA GLY A 35 -13.34 -11.68 -8.94
C GLY A 35 -13.14 -12.75 -10.00
N ARG A 36 -13.61 -12.46 -11.21
CA ARG A 36 -13.59 -13.40 -12.34
C ARG A 36 -12.54 -13.09 -13.41
N TYR A 37 -11.61 -12.18 -13.11
CA TYR A 37 -10.59 -11.74 -14.06
C TYR A 37 -9.47 -12.76 -14.19
N ALA A 38 -9.05 -13.05 -15.42
CA ALA A 38 -7.97 -13.99 -15.64
C ALA A 38 -6.64 -13.43 -15.12
N SER A 39 -5.84 -14.30 -14.50
CA SER A 39 -4.44 -14.01 -14.17
C SER A 39 -3.52 -14.37 -15.33
N VAL A 40 -2.37 -13.69 -15.41
CA VAL A 40 -1.23 -14.11 -16.25
C VAL A 40 -0.87 -15.58 -15.98
N SER A 41 -0.38 -16.27 -17.01
CA SER A 41 -0.27 -17.74 -17.04
C SER A 41 0.50 -18.33 -15.85
N HIS A 42 1.65 -17.76 -15.49
CA HIS A 42 2.49 -18.25 -14.40
C HIS A 42 1.90 -18.04 -12.99
N LEU A 43 0.82 -17.28 -12.86
CA LEU A 43 0.12 -17.08 -11.58
C LEU A 43 -1.18 -17.88 -11.47
N ARG A 44 -1.65 -18.53 -12.54
CA ARG A 44 -2.97 -19.18 -12.58
C ARG A 44 -3.13 -20.23 -11.49
N ASP A 45 -2.13 -21.09 -11.30
CA ASP A 45 -2.19 -22.18 -10.33
C ASP A 45 -2.15 -21.68 -8.88
N GLN A 46 -1.60 -20.47 -8.67
CA GLN A 46 -1.51 -19.83 -7.36
C GLN A 46 -2.70 -18.91 -7.07
N CYS A 47 -3.51 -18.58 -8.08
CA CYS A 47 -4.65 -17.71 -7.95
C CYS A 47 -5.95 -18.46 -8.29
N ALA A 48 -6.61 -19.02 -7.27
CA ALA A 48 -7.87 -19.75 -7.46
C ALA A 48 -8.99 -18.89 -8.07
N PHE A 49 -8.85 -17.57 -8.01
CA PHE A 49 -9.75 -16.61 -8.62
C PHE A 49 -8.99 -15.37 -9.11
N GLY A 50 -9.67 -14.57 -9.94
CA GLY A 50 -9.22 -13.23 -10.28
C GLY A 50 -9.40 -12.26 -9.13
N LEU A 51 -8.75 -11.11 -9.19
CA LEU A 51 -9.03 -10.04 -8.23
C LEU A 51 -10.05 -9.06 -8.81
N ALA A 52 -10.91 -8.52 -7.95
CA ALA A 52 -11.70 -7.34 -8.20
C ALA A 52 -11.45 -6.33 -7.08
N TYR A 53 -11.69 -5.06 -7.35
CA TYR A 53 -11.65 -4.03 -6.32
C TYR A 53 -12.86 -3.12 -6.48
N GLU A 54 -13.27 -2.57 -5.35
CA GLU A 54 -14.21 -1.48 -5.28
C GLU A 54 -13.51 -0.30 -4.63
N VAL A 55 -13.49 0.83 -5.31
CA VAL A 55 -13.07 2.13 -4.77
C VAL A 55 -14.06 3.18 -5.25
N GLN A 56 -14.25 4.23 -4.46
CA GLN A 56 -15.11 5.36 -4.84
C GLN A 56 -14.65 5.95 -6.18
N ALA A 57 -15.61 6.46 -6.96
CA ALA A 57 -15.37 6.79 -8.37
C ALA A 57 -14.28 7.86 -8.58
N ASP A 58 -14.18 8.82 -7.67
CA ASP A 58 -13.18 9.88 -7.67
C ASP A 58 -11.75 9.34 -7.54
N TRP A 59 -11.51 8.36 -6.66
CA TRP A 59 -10.19 7.76 -6.47
C TRP A 59 -9.67 6.99 -7.70
N ARG A 60 -10.57 6.54 -8.59
CA ARG A 60 -10.18 5.75 -9.77
C ARG A 60 -9.27 6.53 -10.71
N THR A 61 -9.50 7.83 -10.86
CA THR A 61 -8.81 8.69 -11.82
C THR A 61 -7.97 9.80 -11.18
N ARG A 62 -8.02 9.95 -9.85
CA ARG A 62 -7.19 10.94 -9.14
C ARG A 62 -5.69 10.64 -9.31
N PRO A 63 -4.89 11.57 -9.86
CA PRO A 63 -3.45 11.39 -9.99
C PRO A 63 -2.74 11.61 -8.65
N HIS A 64 -1.49 11.18 -8.54
CA HIS A 64 -0.62 11.40 -7.37
C HIS A 64 -1.24 10.94 -6.05
N VAL A 65 -1.75 9.72 -6.06
CA VAL A 65 -2.37 9.09 -4.89
C VAL A 65 -1.37 8.17 -4.22
N VAL A 66 -1.29 8.29 -2.90
CA VAL A 66 -0.67 7.26 -2.05
C VAL A 66 -1.76 6.35 -1.55
N TYR A 67 -1.59 5.05 -1.72
CA TYR A 67 -2.53 4.05 -1.24
C TYR A 67 -1.84 2.98 -0.40
N ALA A 68 -2.63 2.32 0.45
CA ALA A 68 -2.19 1.20 1.26
C ALA A 68 -3.21 0.06 1.21
N PHE A 69 -2.71 -1.18 1.27
CA PHE A 69 -3.52 -2.38 1.42
C PHE A 69 -3.42 -2.88 2.86
N VAL A 70 -4.57 -3.04 3.50
CA VAL A 70 -4.68 -3.31 4.93
C VAL A 70 -5.50 -4.57 5.16
N ALA A 71 -4.96 -5.55 5.89
CA ALA A 71 -5.64 -6.78 6.26
C ALA A 71 -5.61 -6.94 7.79
N GLY A 72 -6.79 -6.84 8.43
CA GLY A 72 -6.87 -6.71 9.88
C GLY A 72 -6.09 -5.49 10.37
N GLU A 73 -5.12 -5.70 11.26
CA GLU A 73 -4.22 -4.66 11.78
C GLU A 73 -2.92 -4.49 10.97
N ALA A 74 -2.66 -5.39 10.02
CA ALA A 74 -1.44 -5.35 9.22
C ALA A 74 -1.60 -4.46 7.98
N VAL A 75 -0.60 -3.62 7.73
CA VAL A 75 -0.42 -2.94 6.44
C VAL A 75 0.45 -3.82 5.56
N LEU A 76 -0.14 -4.40 4.53
CA LEU A 76 0.54 -5.35 3.64
C LEU A 76 1.47 -4.63 2.67
N TYR A 77 1.01 -3.50 2.11
CA TYR A 77 1.70 -2.76 1.06
C TYR A 77 1.33 -1.29 1.10
N VAL A 78 2.29 -0.43 0.76
CA VAL A 78 2.09 1.00 0.47
C VAL A 78 2.63 1.26 -0.94
N GLY A 79 1.86 1.99 -1.74
CA GLY A 79 2.25 2.33 -3.11
C GLY A 79 1.81 3.73 -3.51
N GLU A 80 2.41 4.23 -4.58
CA GLU A 80 2.02 5.49 -5.23
C GLU A 80 1.49 5.25 -6.64
N THR A 81 0.65 6.18 -7.13
CA THR A 81 0.32 6.27 -8.54
C THR A 81 0.15 7.71 -9.02
N SER A 82 0.80 8.04 -10.13
CA SER A 82 0.61 9.31 -10.85
C SER A 82 -0.59 9.31 -11.81
N ALA A 83 -1.09 8.13 -12.21
CA ALA A 83 -2.13 7.99 -13.25
C ALA A 83 -3.53 7.66 -12.71
N GLY A 84 -3.65 7.38 -11.42
CA GLY A 84 -4.89 6.99 -10.77
C GLY A 84 -4.99 5.51 -10.43
N MET A 85 -5.80 5.22 -9.40
CA MET A 85 -5.85 3.89 -8.81
C MET A 85 -6.36 2.84 -9.79
N ALA A 86 -7.24 3.19 -10.73
CA ALA A 86 -7.74 2.22 -11.70
C ALA A 86 -6.63 1.71 -12.64
N ALA A 87 -5.79 2.62 -13.13
CA ALA A 87 -4.63 2.28 -13.95
C ALA A 87 -3.62 1.44 -13.15
N ARG A 88 -3.29 1.86 -11.92
CA ARG A 88 -2.34 1.12 -11.08
C ARG A 88 -2.84 -0.26 -10.68
N PHE A 89 -4.12 -0.37 -10.32
CA PHE A 89 -4.72 -1.62 -9.83
C PHE A 89 -4.96 -2.64 -10.93
N ALA A 90 -4.88 -2.27 -12.21
CA ALA A 90 -4.87 -3.22 -13.31
C ALA A 90 -3.71 -4.22 -13.17
N GLY A 91 -2.52 -3.75 -12.78
CA GLY A 91 -1.34 -4.60 -12.56
C GLY A 91 -1.60 -5.67 -11.49
N TYR A 92 -2.18 -5.28 -10.34
CA TYR A 92 -2.55 -6.24 -9.29
C TYR A 92 -3.73 -7.14 -9.68
N ARG A 93 -4.67 -6.62 -10.49
CA ARG A 93 -5.84 -7.37 -10.94
C ARG A 93 -5.45 -8.54 -11.82
N TYR A 94 -4.64 -8.28 -12.85
CA TYR A 94 -4.29 -9.25 -13.89
C TYR A 94 -2.96 -9.96 -13.62
N GLY A 95 -2.05 -9.31 -12.88
CA GLY A 95 -0.65 -9.68 -12.81
C GLY A 95 0.16 -9.10 -13.97
N ASN A 96 1.47 -9.14 -13.82
CA ASN A 96 2.46 -8.69 -14.79
C ASN A 96 3.15 -9.91 -15.44
N PRO A 97 3.37 -9.94 -16.77
CA PRO A 97 4.11 -11.02 -17.43
C PRO A 97 5.51 -11.28 -16.85
N LEU A 98 6.18 -10.26 -16.30
CA LEU A 98 7.48 -10.43 -15.64
C LEU A 98 7.30 -11.09 -14.26
N VAL A 99 7.82 -12.31 -14.08
CA VAL A 99 7.61 -13.13 -12.87
C VAL A 99 8.01 -12.41 -11.58
N SER A 100 9.17 -11.76 -11.56
CA SER A 100 9.75 -11.08 -10.38
C SER A 100 9.15 -9.70 -10.09
N ASP A 101 8.13 -9.28 -10.83
CA ASP A 101 7.50 -7.97 -10.67
C ASP A 101 6.77 -7.83 -9.33
N THR A 102 6.83 -6.63 -8.77
CA THR A 102 6.17 -6.32 -7.48
C THR A 102 4.66 -6.54 -7.55
N ASP A 103 4.04 -6.29 -8.71
CA ASP A 103 2.59 -6.45 -8.90
C ASP A 103 2.16 -7.90 -8.73
N ASN A 104 3.00 -8.85 -9.15
CA ASN A 104 2.75 -10.29 -8.97
C ASN A 104 2.82 -10.68 -7.49
N ARG A 105 3.83 -10.20 -6.76
CA ARG A 105 3.96 -10.46 -5.32
C ARG A 105 2.75 -9.91 -4.55
N VAL A 106 2.35 -8.68 -4.87
CA VAL A 106 1.19 -8.05 -4.25
C VAL A 106 -0.09 -8.82 -4.59
N LYS A 107 -0.32 -9.16 -5.86
CA LYS A 107 -1.46 -9.99 -6.28
C LYS A 107 -1.54 -11.32 -5.53
N LEU A 108 -0.42 -12.04 -5.41
CA LEU A 108 -0.38 -13.31 -4.68
C LEU A 108 -0.77 -13.13 -3.21
N ALA A 109 -0.24 -12.10 -2.53
CA ALA A 109 -0.56 -11.83 -1.13
C ALA A 109 -2.04 -11.47 -0.94
N LEU A 110 -2.60 -10.63 -1.82
CA LEU A 110 -4.02 -10.29 -1.82
C LEU A 110 -4.89 -11.54 -2.00
N THR A 111 -4.57 -12.37 -3.01
CA THR A 111 -5.31 -13.60 -3.28
C THR A 111 -5.28 -14.56 -2.09
N ARG A 112 -4.11 -14.81 -1.49
CA ARG A 112 -3.98 -15.68 -0.31
C ARG A 112 -4.79 -15.19 0.88
N THR A 113 -4.75 -13.88 1.13
CA THR A 113 -5.52 -13.26 2.22
C THR A 113 -7.02 -13.49 2.02
N LEU A 114 -7.53 -13.28 0.80
CA LEU A 114 -8.94 -13.47 0.46
C LEU A 114 -9.34 -14.96 0.45
N GLN A 115 -8.46 -15.86 0.00
CA GLN A 115 -8.68 -17.31 0.02
C GLN A 115 -8.81 -17.85 1.45
N ALA A 116 -8.06 -17.27 2.40
CA ALA A 116 -8.16 -17.60 3.81
C ALA A 116 -9.43 -17.03 4.49
N GLY A 117 -10.34 -16.40 3.75
CA GLY A 117 -11.53 -15.74 4.28
C GLY A 117 -11.28 -14.37 4.90
N GLY A 118 -10.07 -13.83 4.75
CA GLY A 118 -9.73 -12.47 5.20
C GLY A 118 -10.31 -11.38 4.30
N SER A 119 -10.18 -10.14 4.75
CA SER A 119 -10.53 -8.94 3.98
C SER A 119 -9.31 -8.07 3.75
N VAL A 120 -9.23 -7.42 2.58
CA VAL A 120 -8.21 -6.41 2.32
C VAL A 120 -8.86 -5.07 2.01
N ALA A 121 -8.76 -4.14 2.96
CA ALA A 121 -9.20 -2.77 2.78
C ALA A 121 -8.16 -1.97 1.97
N ILE A 122 -8.65 -0.97 1.25
CA ILE A 122 -7.85 -0.03 0.49
C ILE A 122 -7.99 1.33 1.16
N TRP A 123 -6.84 1.91 1.50
CA TRP A 123 -6.73 3.21 2.12
C TRP A 123 -6.00 4.14 1.16
N ALA A 124 -6.37 5.42 1.10
CA ALA A 124 -5.74 6.35 0.18
C ALA A 124 -5.70 7.79 0.71
N THR A 125 -4.75 8.56 0.20
CA THR A 125 -4.67 10.02 0.31
C THR A 125 -4.05 10.62 -0.95
N GLN A 126 -4.32 11.90 -1.21
CA GLN A 126 -3.75 12.66 -2.32
C GLN A 126 -3.00 13.86 -1.73
N PRO A 127 -1.75 13.68 -1.28
CA PRO A 127 -1.04 14.71 -0.56
C PRO A 127 -0.51 15.78 -1.52
N GLN A 128 -0.64 17.03 -1.11
CA GLN A 128 -0.12 18.19 -1.82
C GLN A 128 0.77 19.01 -0.88
N ALA A 129 1.84 19.56 -1.42
CA ALA A 129 2.66 20.55 -0.73
C ALA A 129 2.45 21.91 -1.38
N SER A 130 2.33 22.95 -0.56
CA SER A 130 2.21 24.32 -1.02
C SER A 130 3.46 25.11 -0.62
N LEU A 131 4.02 25.86 -1.57
CA LEU A 131 5.14 26.77 -1.36
C LEU A 131 4.71 28.19 -1.72
N SER A 132 4.70 29.06 -0.73
CA SER A 132 4.47 30.49 -0.94
C SER A 132 5.77 31.17 -1.37
N LEU A 133 5.73 31.86 -2.51
CA LEU A 133 6.84 32.64 -3.05
C LEU A 133 6.81 34.08 -2.52
N PRO A 134 7.95 34.80 -2.52
CA PRO A 134 8.02 36.19 -2.03
C PRO A 134 7.13 37.18 -2.79
N ASP A 135 6.76 36.88 -4.03
CA ASP A 135 5.85 37.70 -4.85
C ASP A 135 4.35 37.45 -4.54
N GLY A 136 4.06 36.58 -3.57
CA GLY A 136 2.70 36.19 -3.18
C GLY A 136 2.13 35.00 -3.96
N THR A 137 2.84 34.47 -4.97
CA THR A 137 2.41 33.28 -5.71
C THR A 137 2.47 32.04 -4.82
N VAL A 138 1.45 31.17 -4.88
CA VAL A 138 1.45 29.86 -4.19
C VAL A 138 1.60 28.74 -5.21
N LEU A 139 2.73 28.04 -5.18
CA LEU A 139 2.96 26.84 -5.97
C LEU A 139 2.39 25.63 -5.23
N THR A 140 1.63 24.78 -5.92
CA THR A 140 1.16 23.51 -5.38
C THR A 140 1.80 22.36 -6.15
N VAL A 141 2.48 21.47 -5.45
CA VAL A 141 3.15 20.31 -6.05
C VAL A 141 2.64 19.01 -5.41
N PRO A 142 2.56 17.90 -6.17
CA PRO A 142 2.25 16.61 -5.60
C PRO A 142 3.31 16.18 -4.58
N ALA A 143 2.85 15.73 -3.41
CA ALA A 143 3.73 15.22 -2.35
C ALA A 143 3.60 13.69 -2.19
N SER A 144 3.06 13.01 -3.19
CA SER A 144 2.72 11.59 -3.12
C SER A 144 3.95 10.70 -2.97
N LYS A 145 4.98 10.93 -3.79
CA LYS A 145 6.20 10.12 -3.76
C LYS A 145 6.99 10.26 -2.45
N PRO A 146 7.26 11.47 -1.93
CA PRO A 146 7.89 11.62 -0.61
C PRO A 146 7.06 10.97 0.50
N LEU A 147 5.73 11.08 0.46
CA LEU A 147 4.89 10.46 1.49
C LEU A 147 4.93 8.93 1.44
N GLU A 148 4.90 8.33 0.24
CA GLU A 148 5.06 6.88 0.06
C GLU A 148 6.36 6.39 0.73
N GLU A 149 7.48 7.06 0.47
CA GLU A 149 8.79 6.70 1.02
C GLU A 149 8.81 6.79 2.56
N VAL A 150 8.23 7.84 3.13
CA VAL A 150 8.11 8.01 4.58
C VAL A 150 7.27 6.89 5.20
N LEU A 151 6.14 6.54 4.59
CA LEU A 151 5.26 5.49 5.08
C LEU A 151 5.93 4.11 5.00
N ILE A 152 6.62 3.80 3.90
CA ILE A 152 7.38 2.56 3.75
C ILE A 152 8.48 2.48 4.83
N ALA A 153 9.22 3.57 5.08
CA ALA A 153 10.30 3.57 6.07
C ALA A 153 9.79 3.37 7.52
N ARG A 154 8.65 3.98 7.84
CA ARG A 154 8.03 3.93 9.19
C ARG A 154 7.31 2.61 9.44
N ILE A 155 6.47 2.18 8.49
CA ILE A 155 5.60 1.01 8.66
C ILE A 155 6.33 -0.29 8.31
N ARG A 156 7.28 -0.23 7.38
CA ARG A 156 7.98 -1.38 6.79
C ARG A 156 7.02 -2.50 6.36
N PRO A 157 6.07 -2.22 5.45
CA PRO A 157 5.13 -3.24 4.98
C PRO A 157 5.88 -4.41 4.34
N GLU A 158 5.43 -5.64 4.63
CA GLU A 158 6.09 -6.87 4.19
C GLU A 158 6.30 -6.91 2.67
N LEU A 159 5.34 -6.40 1.89
CA LEU A 159 5.37 -6.50 0.43
C LEU A 159 6.19 -5.39 -0.23
N ASN A 160 6.69 -4.40 0.52
CA ASN A 160 7.55 -3.31 0.02
C ASN A 160 9.04 -3.65 -0.01
N VAL A 161 9.42 -4.92 0.19
CA VAL A 161 10.80 -5.37 0.11
C VAL A 161 11.43 -5.11 -1.27
N LYS A 162 12.57 -4.42 -1.28
CA LYS A 162 13.46 -4.34 -2.44
C LYS A 162 14.18 -5.68 -2.53
N MET A 163 13.90 -6.48 -3.57
CA MET A 163 14.78 -7.62 -3.84
C MET A 163 16.12 -7.05 -4.28
N LEU A 164 17.17 -7.30 -3.50
CA LEU A 164 18.53 -7.12 -4.00
C LEU A 164 18.68 -8.07 -5.17
N ALA A 165 19.06 -7.54 -6.34
CA ALA A 165 19.42 -8.37 -7.47
C ALA A 165 20.53 -9.34 -7.00
N VAL A 166 20.24 -10.64 -7.07
CA VAL A 166 21.24 -11.70 -6.92
C VAL A 166 21.90 -11.89 -8.27
#